data_AF-A0A1W9ZRA3-F1
#
_entry.id   AF-A0A1W9ZRA3-F1
#
_cell.length_a   1.000
_cell.length_b   1.000
_cell.length_c   1.000
_cell.angle_alpha   90.00
_cell.angle_beta   90.00
_cell.angle_gamma   90.00
#
_symmetry.space_group_name_H-M   'P 1'
#
loop_
_entity.id
_entity.type
_entity.pdbx_description
1 polymer ?
#
loop_
_entity_poly.entity_id
_entity_poly.type
_entity_poly.pdbx_seq_one_letter_code
_entity_poly.pdbx_strand_id
1 'polypeptide(L)'
;MSFVVAVPEALTVTATDFAGIGSALAVANAAAAAPTASVLAAGADEVSAAIAAVFSNHAHAYQALSTQAAGFHERLVQALNTAGGWYAAAEAANVSPLQSAQQQLLNAVNAPTETLFGRPLIGNGADAPAGSGLAGGAGGLLFGNGGNGGSGGTGQPGGAGGDAGLIGNGGRGGNGGAAVALGTGASGGRGGDGGLLYGVGGAGGNGSAGILGAGGAGGAGGSAGLVGMGGAGGAGGDGAVSGTVGAGGAGGAGGNVGLVGTGGAGGAGGIGGVSGSGGAGGHGGSA
;
A
#
# COMPACT_ATOMS: atom_id res chain seq x y z
N MET A 1 -16.91 -34.85 3.13
CA MET A 1 -15.60 -34.17 3.15
C MET A 1 -15.62 -33.23 4.35
N SER A 2 -14.82 -33.49 5.40
CA SER A 2 -14.70 -32.56 6.53
C SER A 2 -13.69 -31.48 6.17
N PHE A 3 -14.08 -30.21 6.27
CA PHE A 3 -13.15 -29.10 6.11
C PHE A 3 -12.34 -28.96 7.41
N VAL A 4 -11.02 -28.92 7.29
CA VAL A 4 -10.13 -28.54 8.40
C VAL A 4 -9.91 -27.04 8.28
N VAL A 5 -10.34 -26.29 9.29
CA VAL A 5 -10.06 -24.86 9.41
C VAL A 5 -8.90 -24.73 10.40
N ALA A 6 -7.77 -24.22 9.92
CA ALA A 6 -6.63 -23.86 10.76
C ALA A 6 -6.48 -22.34 10.74
N VAL A 7 -6.09 -21.76 11.88
CA VAL A 7 -5.74 -20.33 11.99
C VAL A 7 -4.25 -20.29 12.34
N PRO A 8 -3.35 -20.16 11.35
CA PRO A 8 -1.90 -20.19 11.58
C PRO A 8 -1.45 -19.19 12.66
N GLU A 9 -2.08 -18.02 12.72
CA GLU A 9 -1.81 -16.98 13.71
C GLU A 9 -2.20 -17.39 15.13
N ALA A 10 -3.24 -18.20 15.30
CA ALA A 10 -3.62 -18.71 16.61
C ALA A 10 -2.60 -19.73 17.13
N LEU A 11 -2.02 -20.54 16.23
CA LEU A 11 -1.00 -21.53 16.58
C LEU A 11 0.32 -20.87 17.01
N THR A 12 0.72 -19.77 16.37
CA THR A 12 1.94 -19.03 16.74
C THR A 12 1.78 -18.28 18.07
N VAL A 13 0.62 -17.69 18.33
CA VAL A 13 0.29 -17.10 19.65
C VAL A 13 0.32 -18.18 20.72
N THR A 14 -0.36 -19.30 20.48
CA THR A 14 -0.38 -20.43 21.41
C THR A 14 1.04 -20.94 21.70
N ALA A 15 1.89 -21.12 20.68
CA ALA A 15 3.28 -21.54 20.87
C ALA A 15 4.09 -20.56 21.75
N THR A 16 3.82 -19.26 21.63
CA THR A 16 4.42 -18.20 22.45
C THR A 16 3.98 -18.31 23.92
N ASP A 17 2.68 -18.51 24.16
CA ASP A 17 2.14 -18.70 25.51
C ASP A 17 2.71 -19.95 26.17
N PHE A 18 2.78 -21.07 25.43
CA PHE A 18 3.43 -22.28 25.92
C PHE A 18 4.89 -22.03 26.25
N ALA A 19 5.66 -21.35 25.40
CA ALA A 19 7.05 -20.99 25.71
C ALA A 19 7.18 -20.19 27.02
N GLY A 20 6.26 -19.24 27.25
CA GLY A 20 6.17 -18.49 28.51
C GLY A 20 5.92 -19.37 29.73
N ILE A 21 4.97 -20.31 29.65
CA ILE A 21 4.70 -21.30 30.72
C ILE A 21 5.93 -22.15 31.00
N GLY A 22 6.60 -22.65 29.96
CA GLY A 22 7.81 -23.45 30.08
C GLY A 22 8.93 -22.70 30.80
N SER A 23 9.12 -21.42 30.47
CA SER A 23 10.08 -20.54 31.15
C SER A 23 9.73 -20.34 32.62
N ALA A 24 8.46 -20.03 32.94
CA ALA A 24 8.01 -19.85 34.31
C ALA A 24 8.22 -21.12 35.16
N LEU A 25 7.91 -22.29 34.61
CA LEU A 25 8.15 -23.58 35.27
C LEU A 25 9.63 -23.85 35.49
N ALA A 26 10.49 -23.54 34.52
CA ALA A 26 11.93 -23.70 34.66
C ALA A 26 12.48 -22.82 35.81
N VAL A 27 12.05 -21.56 35.89
CA VAL A 27 12.43 -20.64 36.97
C VAL A 27 11.95 -21.14 38.34
N ALA A 28 10.69 -21.58 38.43
CA ALA A 28 10.13 -22.10 39.68
C ALA A 28 10.84 -23.37 40.15
N ASN A 29 11.12 -24.32 39.24
CA ASN A 29 11.84 -25.54 39.57
C ASN A 29 13.30 -25.27 40.00
N ALA A 30 13.97 -24.31 39.34
CA ALA A 30 15.31 -23.89 39.73
C ALA A 30 15.34 -23.24 41.12
N ALA A 31 14.38 -22.36 41.43
CA ALA A 31 14.28 -21.70 42.74
C ALA A 31 14.02 -22.70 43.88
N ALA A 32 13.23 -23.75 43.62
CA ALA A 32 12.93 -24.79 44.59
C ALA A 32 14.04 -25.84 44.78
N ALA A 33 15.01 -25.91 43.87
CA ALA A 33 15.99 -27.00 43.83
C ALA A 33 16.85 -27.10 45.10
N ALA A 34 17.51 -26.01 45.49
CA ALA A 34 18.36 -25.98 46.67
C ALA A 34 17.59 -26.23 47.98
N PRO A 35 16.50 -25.49 48.31
CA PRO A 35 15.82 -25.65 49.61
C PRO A 35 15.15 -27.02 49.80
N THR A 36 14.85 -27.75 48.72
CA THR A 36 14.22 -29.08 48.82
C THR A 36 15.22 -30.23 48.79
N ALA A 37 16.41 -30.04 48.20
CA ALA A 37 17.43 -31.08 48.10
C ALA A 37 18.42 -31.10 49.28
N SER A 38 18.46 -30.06 50.12
CA SER A 38 19.37 -29.96 51.27
C SER A 38 18.66 -29.95 52.63
N VAL A 39 17.62 -30.77 52.77
CA VAL A 39 16.89 -30.88 54.05
C VAL A 39 17.83 -31.41 55.14
N LEU A 40 17.93 -30.67 56.25
CA LEU A 40 18.70 -31.04 57.42
C LEU A 40 17.89 -31.93 58.35
N ALA A 41 18.55 -32.88 59.01
CA ALA A 41 17.92 -33.70 60.05
C ALA A 41 17.49 -32.82 61.23
N ALA A 42 16.27 -33.03 61.73
CA ALA A 42 15.72 -32.26 62.85
C ALA A 42 16.41 -32.57 64.20
N GLY A 43 16.99 -33.77 64.32
CA GLY A 43 17.74 -34.24 65.47
C GLY A 43 18.95 -35.08 65.06
N ALA A 44 19.80 -35.42 66.03
CA ALA A 44 21.02 -36.21 65.82
C ALA A 44 20.74 -37.73 65.71
N ASP A 45 19.47 -38.13 65.73
CA ASP A 45 19.05 -39.52 65.67
C ASP A 45 18.94 -40.04 64.23
N GLU A 46 19.00 -41.36 64.11
CA GLU A 46 18.98 -42.08 62.83
C GLU A 46 17.64 -41.92 62.09
N VAL A 47 16.53 -41.71 62.82
CA VAL A 47 15.19 -41.53 62.22
C VAL A 47 15.09 -40.16 61.56
N SER A 48 15.55 -39.10 62.24
CA SER A 48 15.65 -37.75 61.68
C SER A 48 16.56 -37.69 60.45
N ALA A 49 17.69 -38.40 60.48
CA ALA A 49 18.59 -38.52 59.34
C ALA A 49 17.94 -39.26 58.15
N ALA A 50 17.25 -40.36 58.42
CA ALA A 50 16.55 -41.13 57.39
C ALA A 50 15.41 -40.32 56.74
N ILE A 51 14.63 -39.57 57.53
CA ILE A 51 13.55 -38.71 57.02
C ILE A 51 14.11 -37.60 56.12
N ALA A 52 15.17 -36.92 56.54
CA ALA A 52 15.85 -35.91 55.73
C ALA A 52 16.36 -36.49 54.40
N ALA A 53 16.96 -37.69 54.44
CA ALA A 53 17.43 -38.39 53.24
C ALA A 53 16.30 -38.75 52.27
N VAL A 54 15.12 -39.16 52.76
CA VAL A 54 13.95 -39.43 51.90
C VAL A 54 13.50 -38.18 51.16
N PHE A 55 13.39 -37.04 51.84
CA PHE A 55 12.97 -35.78 51.22
C PHE A 55 13.99 -35.28 50.18
N SER A 56 15.29 -35.30 50.52
CA SER A 56 16.35 -34.90 49.59
C SER A 56 16.41 -35.80 48.35
N ASN A 57 16.26 -37.12 48.51
CA ASN A 57 16.20 -38.05 47.39
C ASN A 57 14.95 -37.84 46.51
N HIS A 58 13.79 -37.55 47.12
CA HIS A 58 12.58 -37.21 46.38
C HIS A 58 12.75 -35.92 45.57
N ALA A 59 13.39 -34.90 46.15
CA ALA A 59 13.68 -33.64 45.46
C ALA A 59 14.61 -33.86 44.25
N HIS A 60 15.65 -34.69 44.37
CA HIS A 60 16.50 -35.05 43.23
C HIS A 60 15.75 -35.79 42.13
N ALA A 61 14.88 -36.74 42.49
CA ALA A 61 14.04 -37.45 41.53
C ALA A 61 13.06 -36.49 40.81
N TYR A 62 12.46 -35.56 41.54
CA TYR A 62 11.60 -34.52 40.97
C TYR A 62 12.36 -33.61 39.99
N GLN A 63 13.58 -33.18 40.33
CA GLN A 63 14.41 -32.33 39.45
C GLN A 63 14.84 -33.04 38.16
N ALA A 64 15.11 -34.35 38.23
CA ALA A 64 15.37 -35.17 37.05
C ALA A 64 14.13 -35.24 36.14
N LEU A 65 12.94 -35.44 36.72
CA LEU A 65 11.68 -35.46 35.98
C LEU A 65 11.32 -34.09 35.38
N SER A 66 11.54 -32.99 36.11
CA SER A 66 11.26 -31.64 35.60
C SER A 66 12.14 -31.27 34.41
N THR A 67 13.38 -31.77 34.38
CA THR A 67 14.29 -31.61 33.23
C THR A 67 13.76 -32.37 32.02
N GLN A 68 13.27 -33.60 32.20
CA GLN A 68 12.65 -34.37 31.13
C GLN A 68 11.37 -33.71 30.61
N ALA A 69 10.54 -33.17 31.51
CA ALA A 69 9.34 -32.43 31.17
C ALA A 69 9.64 -31.15 30.39
N ALA A 70 10.69 -30.40 30.76
CA ALA A 70 11.14 -29.23 30.02
C ALA A 70 11.55 -29.59 28.58
N GLY A 71 12.32 -30.66 28.40
CA GLY A 71 12.69 -31.13 27.05
C GLY A 71 11.52 -31.65 26.22
N PHE A 72 10.45 -32.16 26.83
CA PHE A 72 9.20 -32.48 26.14
C PHE A 72 8.46 -31.20 25.72
N HIS A 73 8.38 -30.22 26.62
CA HIS A 73 7.71 -28.95 26.40
C HIS A 73 8.34 -28.14 25.26
N GLU A 74 9.67 -28.10 25.18
CA GLU A 74 10.39 -27.49 24.06
C GLU A 74 10.02 -28.13 22.71
N ARG A 75 9.96 -29.47 22.67
CA ARG A 75 9.55 -30.22 21.46
C ARG A 75 8.09 -29.94 21.08
N LEU A 76 7.20 -29.78 22.06
CA LEU A 76 5.81 -29.40 21.83
C LEU A 76 5.71 -28.00 21.19
N VAL A 77 6.42 -27.01 21.75
CA VAL A 77 6.46 -25.64 21.20
C VAL A 77 7.05 -25.63 19.78
N GLN A 78 8.11 -26.40 19.53
CA GLN A 78 8.69 -26.54 18.19
C GLN A 78 7.68 -27.14 17.21
N ALA A 79 6.99 -28.22 17.60
CA ALA A 79 5.97 -28.86 16.76
C ALA A 79 4.81 -27.92 16.41
N LEU A 80 4.35 -27.10 17.36
CA LEU A 80 3.30 -26.09 17.12
C LEU A 80 3.75 -25.03 16.11
N ASN A 81 4.96 -24.50 16.25
CA ASN A 81 5.51 -23.53 15.30
C ASN A 81 5.68 -24.13 13.90
N THR A 82 6.19 -25.36 13.81
CA THR A 82 6.30 -26.09 12.54
C THR A 82 4.93 -26.30 11.90
N ALA A 83 3.93 -26.74 12.66
CA ALA A 83 2.56 -26.93 12.17
C ALA A 83 1.95 -25.63 11.64
N GLY A 84 2.10 -24.51 12.37
CA GLY A 84 1.66 -23.19 11.91
C GLY A 84 2.27 -22.80 10.56
N GLY A 85 3.57 -23.07 10.37
CA GLY A 85 4.26 -22.84 9.09
C GLY A 85 3.71 -23.69 7.94
N TRP A 86 3.39 -24.96 8.17
CA TRP A 86 2.79 -25.83 7.14
C TRP A 86 1.40 -25.36 6.69
N TYR A 87 0.55 -24.91 7.64
CA TYR A 87 -0.78 -24.38 7.29
C TYR A 87 -0.69 -23.08 6.49
N ALA A 88 0.18 -22.14 6.89
CA ALA A 88 0.41 -20.91 6.13
C ALA A 88 0.97 -21.19 4.71
N ALA A 89 1.89 -22.14 4.59
CA ALA A 89 2.43 -22.56 3.30
C ALA A 89 1.35 -23.21 2.41
N ALA A 90 0.44 -24.00 2.98
CA ALA A 90 -0.67 -24.59 2.25
C ALA A 90 -1.66 -23.53 1.73
N GLU A 91 -1.96 -22.49 2.52
CA GLU A 91 -2.77 -21.36 2.06
C GLU A 91 -2.10 -20.63 0.88
N ALA A 92 -0.81 -20.33 1.00
CA ALA A 92 -0.05 -19.68 -0.08
C ALA A 92 0.01 -20.54 -1.37
N ALA A 93 0.20 -21.85 -1.22
CA ALA A 93 0.23 -22.79 -2.35
C ALA A 93 -1.12 -22.93 -3.06
N ASN A 94 -2.24 -22.68 -2.38
CA ASN A 94 -3.57 -22.73 -2.99
C ASN A 94 -3.97 -21.42 -3.70
N VAL A 95 -3.37 -20.28 -3.34
CA VAL A 95 -3.65 -18.97 -3.97
C VAL A 95 -2.90 -18.80 -5.30
N SER A 96 -1.63 -19.23 -5.36
CA SER A 96 -0.76 -18.98 -6.53
C SER A 96 -1.21 -19.64 -7.85
N PRO A 97 -1.80 -20.85 -7.88
CA PRO A 97 -2.28 -21.45 -9.13
C PRO A 97 -3.51 -20.73 -9.68
N LEU A 98 -4.40 -20.24 -8.81
CA LEU A 98 -5.59 -19.49 -9.21
C LEU A 98 -5.22 -18.12 -9.78
N GLN A 99 -4.26 -17.42 -9.16
CA GLN A 99 -3.74 -16.16 -9.70
C GLN A 99 -3.09 -16.37 -11.07
N SER A 100 -2.28 -17.42 -11.23
CA SER A 100 -1.67 -17.78 -12.51
C SER A 100 -2.71 -18.10 -13.58
N ALA A 101 -3.73 -18.89 -13.26
CA ALA A 101 -4.82 -19.23 -14.16
C ALA A 101 -5.64 -17.98 -14.57
N GLN A 102 -5.92 -17.08 -13.62
CA GLN A 102 -6.57 -15.81 -13.90
C GLN A 102 -5.74 -14.95 -14.88
N GLN A 103 -4.43 -14.85 -14.67
CA GLN A 103 -3.54 -14.09 -15.55
C GLN A 103 -3.53 -14.67 -16.96
N GLN A 104 -3.48 -16.01 -17.08
CA GLN A 104 -3.51 -16.71 -18.36
C GLN A 104 -4.83 -16.46 -19.10
N LEU A 105 -5.97 -16.49 -18.39
CA LEU A 105 -7.27 -16.18 -18.98
C LEU A 105 -7.37 -14.73 -19.43
N LEU A 106 -6.90 -13.77 -18.63
CA LEU A 106 -6.86 -12.36 -19.04
C LEU A 106 -6.00 -12.15 -20.28
N ASN A 107 -4.81 -12.77 -20.32
CA ASN A 107 -3.94 -12.71 -21.48
C ASN A 107 -4.60 -13.34 -22.72
N ALA A 108 -5.28 -14.48 -22.57
CA ALA A 108 -6.00 -15.13 -23.67
C ALA A 108 -7.16 -14.28 -24.20
N VAL A 109 -7.89 -13.60 -23.31
CA VAL A 109 -8.99 -12.68 -23.68
C VAL A 109 -8.47 -11.43 -24.38
N ASN A 110 -7.34 -10.88 -23.92
CA ASN A 110 -6.78 -9.64 -24.44
C ASN A 110 -5.91 -9.84 -25.70
N ALA A 111 -5.32 -11.03 -25.90
CA ALA A 111 -4.39 -11.28 -27.00
C ALA A 111 -4.92 -10.89 -28.39
N PRO A 112 -6.19 -11.17 -28.76
CA PRO A 112 -6.72 -10.77 -30.06
C PRO A 112 -6.74 -9.25 -30.25
N THR A 113 -7.15 -8.48 -29.24
CA THR A 113 -7.25 -7.02 -29.35
C THR A 113 -5.92 -6.33 -29.18
N GLU A 114 -5.01 -6.89 -28.38
CA GLU A 114 -3.62 -6.41 -28.31
C GLU A 114 -2.94 -6.54 -29.66
N THR A 115 -3.14 -7.67 -30.34
CA THR A 115 -2.59 -7.91 -31.67
C THR A 115 -3.20 -6.98 -32.72
N LEU A 116 -4.52 -6.76 -32.67
CA LEU A 116 -5.25 -6.02 -33.71
C LEU A 116 -5.24 -4.50 -33.50
N PHE A 117 -5.26 -4.04 -32.25
CA PHE A 117 -5.46 -2.64 -31.87
C PHE A 117 -4.37 -2.08 -30.96
N GLY A 118 -3.38 -2.89 -30.55
CA GLY A 118 -2.34 -2.48 -29.59
C GLY A 118 -2.87 -2.10 -28.22
N ARG A 119 -4.08 -2.60 -27.87
CA ARG A 119 -4.78 -2.29 -26.63
C ARG A 119 -5.53 -3.52 -26.10
N PRO A 120 -5.59 -3.70 -24.78
CA PRO A 120 -6.32 -4.82 -24.19
C PRO A 120 -7.82 -4.63 -24.37
N LEU A 121 -8.59 -5.71 -24.42
CA LEU A 121 -10.05 -5.65 -24.45
C LEU A 121 -10.56 -5.24 -23.06
N ILE A 122 -9.96 -5.83 -22.02
CA ILE A 122 -10.25 -5.60 -20.62
C ILE A 122 -8.96 -5.41 -19.82
N GLY A 123 -8.97 -4.49 -18.86
CA GLY A 123 -7.83 -4.24 -17.97
C GLY A 123 -7.52 -2.76 -17.84
N ASN A 124 -6.92 -2.39 -16.72
CA ASN A 124 -6.51 -1.01 -16.49
C ASN A 124 -5.26 -0.67 -17.31
N GLY A 125 -5.12 0.60 -17.66
CA GLY A 125 -3.89 1.14 -18.19
C GLY A 125 -2.79 1.14 -17.15
N ALA A 126 -1.54 0.98 -17.61
CA ALA A 126 -0.38 1.01 -16.73
C ALA A 126 -0.11 2.43 -16.23
N ASP A 127 0.10 2.58 -14.91
CA ASP A 127 0.55 3.84 -14.34
C ASP A 127 1.98 4.15 -14.81
N ALA A 128 2.23 5.40 -15.16
CA ALA A 128 3.58 5.84 -15.47
C ALA A 128 4.41 6.06 -14.20
N PRO A 129 5.71 5.74 -14.20
CA PRO A 129 6.57 5.90 -13.03
C PRO A 129 6.64 7.36 -12.56
N ALA A 130 6.71 7.57 -11.25
CA ALA A 130 6.91 8.90 -10.68
C ALA A 130 8.26 9.50 -11.12
N GLY A 131 8.28 10.81 -11.36
CA GLY A 131 9.46 11.54 -11.85
C GLY A 131 9.75 11.37 -13.34
N SER A 132 8.98 10.54 -14.06
CA SER A 132 9.20 10.29 -15.49
C SER A 132 8.58 11.35 -16.40
N GLY A 133 7.54 12.05 -15.95
CA GLY A 133 6.69 12.89 -16.80
C GLY A 133 5.98 12.14 -17.92
N LEU A 134 6.03 10.80 -17.94
CA LEU A 134 5.41 9.98 -18.99
C LEU A 134 3.90 9.88 -18.78
N ALA A 135 3.17 9.74 -19.89
CA ALA A 135 1.74 9.52 -19.85
C ALA A 135 1.40 8.13 -19.28
N GLY A 136 0.30 8.03 -18.54
CA GLY A 136 -0.28 6.77 -18.16
C GLY A 136 -0.85 6.04 -19.38
N GLY A 137 -0.80 4.70 -19.36
CA GLY A 137 -1.36 3.87 -20.42
C GLY A 137 -2.88 4.00 -20.50
N ALA A 138 -3.43 3.82 -21.70
CA ALA A 138 -4.88 3.77 -21.88
C ALA A 138 -5.46 2.50 -21.22
N GLY A 139 -6.67 2.60 -20.67
CA GLY A 139 -7.45 1.45 -20.24
C GLY A 139 -7.91 0.58 -21.41
N GLY A 140 -8.39 -0.62 -21.10
CA GLY A 140 -8.91 -1.57 -22.06
C GLY A 140 -10.10 -1.02 -22.85
N LEU A 141 -10.32 -1.57 -24.04
CA LEU A 141 -11.33 -1.08 -24.99
C LEU A 141 -12.76 -1.14 -24.43
N LEU A 142 -13.11 -2.19 -23.69
CA LEU A 142 -14.44 -2.35 -23.10
C LEU A 142 -14.47 -1.96 -21.63
N PHE A 143 -13.57 -2.52 -20.83
CA PHE A 143 -13.53 -2.31 -19.39
C PHE A 143 -12.11 -2.00 -18.95
N GLY A 144 -11.93 -0.89 -18.27
CA GLY A 144 -10.62 -0.55 -17.73
C GLY A 144 -10.48 0.93 -17.44
N ASN A 145 -9.92 1.24 -16.29
CA ASN A 145 -9.51 2.61 -15.98
C ASN A 145 -8.23 2.94 -16.75
N GLY A 146 -8.05 4.20 -17.11
CA GLY A 146 -6.76 4.67 -17.59
C GLY A 146 -5.72 4.74 -16.47
N GLY A 147 -4.45 4.55 -16.82
CA GLY A 147 -3.33 4.64 -15.89
C GLY A 147 -3.02 6.08 -15.51
N ASN A 148 -2.48 6.30 -14.32
CA ASN A 148 -2.04 7.62 -13.86
C ASN A 148 -0.79 8.07 -14.63
N GLY A 149 -0.74 9.36 -14.96
CA GLY A 149 0.45 10.01 -15.50
C GLY A 149 1.55 10.12 -14.44
N GLY A 150 2.80 9.92 -14.85
CA GLY A 150 3.95 10.04 -13.98
C GLY A 150 4.17 11.50 -13.61
N SER A 151 4.50 11.80 -12.35
CA SER A 151 4.94 13.14 -12.00
C SER A 151 6.18 13.54 -12.80
N GLY A 152 6.34 14.83 -13.08
CA GLY A 152 7.52 15.34 -13.77
C GLY A 152 8.77 15.21 -12.90
N GLY A 153 9.90 14.89 -13.53
CA GLY A 153 11.22 15.08 -12.93
C GLY A 153 11.57 16.57 -12.85
N THR A 154 12.72 16.93 -12.27
CA THR A 154 13.13 18.33 -12.13
C THR A 154 13.06 19.09 -13.47
N GLY A 155 12.30 20.19 -13.49
CA GLY A 155 12.07 21.03 -14.67
C GLY A 155 11.14 20.43 -15.73
N GLN A 156 10.60 19.23 -15.52
CA GLN A 156 9.75 18.54 -16.48
C GLN A 156 8.27 18.62 -16.09
N PRO A 157 7.36 18.72 -17.07
CA PRO A 157 5.93 18.67 -16.80
C PRO A 157 5.53 17.29 -16.28
N GLY A 158 4.38 17.24 -15.61
CA GLY A 158 3.72 15.98 -15.30
C GLY A 158 3.12 15.33 -16.54
N GLY A 159 3.13 14.00 -16.58
CA GLY A 159 2.55 13.24 -17.67
C GLY A 159 1.03 13.25 -17.65
N ALA A 160 0.39 13.10 -18.81
CA ALA A 160 -1.05 12.97 -18.88
C ALA A 160 -1.53 11.65 -18.23
N GLY A 161 -2.70 11.66 -17.61
CA GLY A 161 -3.42 10.44 -17.29
C GLY A 161 -3.89 9.74 -18.57
N GLY A 162 -3.92 8.41 -18.56
CA GLY A 162 -4.45 7.63 -19.65
C GLY A 162 -5.97 7.68 -19.70
N ASP A 163 -6.54 7.55 -20.89
CA ASP A 163 -7.98 7.52 -21.08
C ASP A 163 -8.55 6.11 -20.81
N ALA A 164 -9.80 6.04 -20.36
CA ALA A 164 -10.56 4.80 -20.34
C ALA A 164 -11.13 4.45 -21.74
N GLY A 165 -11.61 3.22 -21.90
CA GLY A 165 -12.31 2.77 -23.12
C GLY A 165 -13.81 3.04 -23.08
N LEU A 166 -14.62 1.98 -23.17
CA LEU A 166 -16.07 2.09 -23.14
C LEU A 166 -16.62 2.37 -21.73
N ILE A 167 -16.12 1.61 -20.74
CA ILE A 167 -16.46 1.75 -19.32
C ILE A 167 -15.18 1.79 -18.50
N GLY A 168 -15.03 2.83 -17.69
CA GLY A 168 -13.88 3.01 -16.81
C GLY A 168 -13.62 4.47 -16.50
N ASN A 169 -12.81 4.74 -15.49
CA ASN A 169 -12.41 6.09 -15.12
C ASN A 169 -11.10 6.48 -15.81
N GLY A 170 -10.97 7.74 -16.19
CA GLY A 170 -9.71 8.26 -16.68
C GLY A 170 -8.64 8.33 -15.57
N GLY A 171 -7.38 8.14 -15.96
CA GLY A 171 -6.24 8.23 -15.05
C GLY A 171 -5.96 9.66 -14.61
N ARG A 172 -5.36 9.85 -13.43
CA ARG A 172 -4.98 11.19 -12.98
C ARG A 172 -3.77 11.70 -13.78
N GLY A 173 -3.74 13.00 -14.04
CA GLY A 173 -2.54 13.66 -14.54
C GLY A 173 -1.45 13.71 -13.47
N GLY A 174 -0.19 13.56 -13.88
CA GLY A 174 0.96 13.68 -13.01
C GLY A 174 1.20 15.13 -12.61
N ASN A 175 1.74 15.37 -11.41
CA ASN A 175 2.13 16.73 -11.01
C ASN A 175 3.36 17.20 -11.79
N GLY A 176 3.49 18.50 -12.02
CA GLY A 176 4.72 19.11 -12.54
C GLY A 176 5.89 18.88 -11.60
N GLY A 177 7.07 18.63 -12.16
CA GLY A 177 8.29 18.45 -11.37
C GLY A 177 8.84 19.76 -10.81
N ALA A 178 9.63 19.69 -9.75
CA ALA A 178 10.22 20.87 -9.12
C ALA A 178 11.03 21.71 -10.14
N ALA A 179 10.99 23.04 -10.04
CA ALA A 179 11.73 23.90 -10.94
C ALA A 179 13.26 23.71 -10.83
N VAL A 180 13.98 23.93 -11.93
CA VAL A 180 15.46 24.02 -11.94
C VAL A 180 15.88 25.42 -11.44
N ALA A 181 17.10 25.59 -10.95
CA ALA A 181 17.61 26.88 -10.49
C ALA A 181 17.44 27.98 -11.57
N LEU A 182 16.83 29.11 -11.17
CA LEU A 182 16.37 30.22 -12.01
C LEU A 182 15.14 29.94 -12.91
N GLY A 183 14.52 28.76 -12.82
CA GLY A 183 13.43 28.32 -13.69
C GLY A 183 12.02 28.62 -13.20
N THR A 184 11.08 28.65 -14.15
CA THR A 184 9.64 28.60 -13.89
C THR A 184 9.21 27.24 -13.37
N GLY A 185 8.10 27.19 -12.66
CA GLY A 185 7.45 25.94 -12.30
C GLY A 185 7.04 25.15 -13.54
N ALA A 186 7.08 23.83 -13.44
CA ALA A 186 6.63 22.92 -14.48
C ALA A 186 5.12 22.69 -14.37
N SER A 187 4.45 22.53 -15.50
CA SER A 187 3.00 22.31 -15.53
C SER A 187 2.61 20.91 -15.05
N GLY A 188 1.43 20.80 -14.45
CA GLY A 188 0.79 19.52 -14.23
C GLY A 188 0.26 18.90 -15.53
N GLY A 189 0.18 17.59 -15.55
CA GLY A 189 -0.38 16.82 -16.66
C GLY A 189 -1.90 16.85 -16.67
N ARG A 190 -2.51 16.75 -17.85
CA ARG A 190 -3.97 16.63 -17.99
C ARG A 190 -4.45 15.28 -17.41
N GLY A 191 -5.60 15.24 -16.76
CA GLY A 191 -6.29 14.00 -16.41
C GLY A 191 -6.89 13.32 -17.63
N GLY A 192 -6.83 11.99 -17.69
CA GLY A 192 -7.38 11.20 -18.79
C GLY A 192 -8.91 11.22 -18.80
N ASP A 193 -9.50 11.01 -19.96
CA ASP A 193 -10.94 10.99 -20.12
C ASP A 193 -11.54 9.68 -19.58
N GLY A 194 -12.72 9.78 -18.96
CA GLY A 194 -13.54 8.67 -18.52
C GLY A 194 -14.17 7.93 -19.71
N GLY A 195 -14.71 6.75 -19.43
CA GLY A 195 -15.24 5.84 -20.45
C GLY A 195 -16.40 6.45 -21.22
N LEU A 196 -16.50 6.08 -22.50
CA LEU A 196 -17.49 6.63 -23.43
C LEU A 196 -18.93 6.50 -22.94
N LEU A 197 -19.30 5.39 -22.30
CA LEU A 197 -20.66 5.16 -21.78
C LEU A 197 -20.77 5.49 -20.30
N TYR A 198 -19.77 5.06 -19.52
CA TYR A 198 -19.78 5.26 -18.08
C TYR A 198 -18.35 5.43 -17.57
N GLY A 199 -18.12 6.52 -16.85
CA GLY A 199 -16.81 6.80 -16.29
C GLY A 199 -16.64 8.21 -15.81
N VAL A 200 -15.82 8.37 -14.78
CA VAL A 200 -15.38 9.67 -14.27
C VAL A 200 -14.07 10.06 -14.97
N GLY A 201 -13.96 11.31 -15.40
CA GLY A 201 -12.72 11.85 -15.92
C GLY A 201 -11.66 12.00 -14.82
N GLY A 202 -10.40 11.77 -15.17
CA GLY A 202 -9.28 11.86 -14.24
C GLY A 202 -9.02 13.29 -13.80
N ALA A 203 -8.55 13.49 -12.57
CA ALA A 203 -8.14 14.82 -12.11
C ALA A 203 -6.87 15.27 -12.86
N GLY A 204 -6.76 16.57 -13.15
CA GLY A 204 -5.53 17.17 -13.63
C GLY A 204 -4.46 17.23 -12.53
N GLY A 205 -3.20 17.11 -12.92
CA GLY A 205 -2.07 17.25 -12.02
C GLY A 205 -1.80 18.70 -11.64
N ASN A 206 -1.20 18.94 -10.50
CA ASN A 206 -0.86 20.28 -10.06
C ASN A 206 0.41 20.79 -10.77
N GLY A 207 0.48 22.10 -11.04
CA GLY A 207 1.72 22.75 -11.41
C GLY A 207 2.66 22.89 -10.21
N SER A 208 3.98 22.90 -10.45
CA SER A 208 4.96 23.11 -9.38
C SER A 208 5.25 24.60 -9.17
N ALA A 209 5.78 24.95 -8.00
CA ALA A 209 6.21 26.32 -7.72
C ALA A 209 7.44 26.71 -8.57
N GLY A 210 7.52 27.99 -8.95
CA GLY A 210 8.70 28.59 -9.55
C GLY A 210 9.73 28.99 -8.48
N ILE A 211 11.03 28.95 -8.81
CA ILE A 211 12.10 29.36 -7.87
C ILE A 211 12.42 30.85 -8.03
N LEU A 212 12.65 31.32 -9.26
CA LEU A 212 12.81 32.75 -9.60
C LEU A 212 11.86 33.18 -10.74
N GLY A 213 10.97 32.30 -11.16
CA GLY A 213 10.02 32.52 -12.24
C GLY A 213 8.57 32.33 -11.79
N ALA A 214 7.67 32.37 -12.76
CA ALA A 214 6.27 32.04 -12.53
C ALA A 214 6.09 30.59 -12.08
N GLY A 215 5.02 30.32 -11.34
CA GLY A 215 4.60 28.97 -11.02
C GLY A 215 4.06 28.23 -12.26
N GLY A 216 4.13 26.91 -12.24
CA GLY A 216 3.63 26.07 -13.32
C GLY A 216 2.11 26.05 -13.36
N ALA A 217 1.53 25.96 -14.55
CA ALA A 217 0.07 25.82 -14.66
C ALA A 217 -0.41 24.45 -14.14
N GLY A 218 -1.60 24.41 -13.57
CA GLY A 218 -2.31 23.17 -13.28
C GLY A 218 -2.81 22.49 -14.56
N GLY A 219 -2.80 21.17 -14.58
CA GLY A 219 -3.34 20.38 -15.68
C GLY A 219 -4.87 20.41 -15.69
N ALA A 220 -5.47 20.35 -16.88
CA ALA A 220 -6.93 20.22 -16.98
C ALA A 220 -7.41 18.86 -16.45
N GLY A 221 -8.62 18.80 -15.90
CA GLY A 221 -9.31 17.55 -15.63
C GLY A 221 -9.76 16.87 -16.92
N GLY A 222 -9.85 15.55 -16.90
CA GLY A 222 -10.40 14.74 -17.98
C GLY A 222 -11.92 14.83 -18.02
N SER A 223 -12.51 14.67 -19.20
CA SER A 223 -13.95 14.68 -19.36
C SER A 223 -14.55 13.31 -19.04
N ALA A 224 -15.82 13.26 -18.65
CA ALA A 224 -16.62 12.04 -18.64
C ALA A 224 -17.32 11.85 -20.00
N GLY A 225 -17.61 10.60 -20.33
CA GLY A 225 -18.43 10.25 -21.49
C GLY A 225 -19.92 10.51 -21.25
N LEU A 226 -20.78 9.60 -21.70
CA LEU A 226 -22.23 9.75 -21.65
C LEU A 226 -22.76 9.94 -20.21
N VAL A 227 -22.29 9.10 -19.29
CA VAL A 227 -22.66 9.14 -17.87
C VAL A 227 -21.41 9.19 -17.01
N GLY A 228 -21.33 10.17 -16.10
CA GLY A 228 -20.22 10.25 -15.15
C GLY A 228 -19.99 11.64 -14.60
N MET A 229 -18.78 11.90 -14.11
CA MET A 229 -18.40 13.23 -13.63
C MET A 229 -17.10 13.65 -14.31
N GLY A 230 -17.02 14.91 -14.72
CA GLY A 230 -15.76 15.48 -15.18
C GLY A 230 -14.72 15.51 -14.05
N GLY A 231 -13.46 15.29 -14.39
CA GLY A 231 -12.34 15.39 -13.45
C GLY A 231 -12.08 16.82 -13.03
N ALA A 232 -11.64 17.03 -11.79
CA ALA A 232 -11.23 18.36 -11.35
C ALA A 232 -9.95 18.82 -12.07
N GLY A 233 -9.83 20.11 -12.35
CA GLY A 233 -8.58 20.71 -12.79
C GLY A 233 -7.57 20.79 -11.66
N GLY A 234 -6.28 20.64 -11.99
CA GLY A 234 -5.18 20.77 -11.05
C GLY A 234 -4.92 22.22 -10.66
N ALA A 235 -4.38 22.45 -9.47
CA ALA A 235 -4.00 23.79 -9.04
C ALA A 235 -2.76 24.29 -9.80
N GLY A 236 -2.70 25.59 -10.05
CA GLY A 236 -1.47 26.25 -10.48
C GLY A 236 -0.47 26.34 -9.32
N GLY A 237 0.81 26.24 -9.64
CA GLY A 237 1.89 26.38 -8.67
C GLY A 237 2.15 27.85 -8.34
N ASP A 238 2.77 28.10 -7.19
CA ASP A 238 3.09 29.46 -6.75
C ASP A 238 4.27 30.07 -7.52
N GLY A 239 4.25 31.40 -7.69
CA GLY A 239 5.38 32.17 -8.20
C GLY A 239 6.50 32.36 -7.16
N ALA A 240 7.67 32.75 -7.64
CA ALA A 240 8.86 32.93 -6.79
C ALA A 240 8.67 33.92 -5.62
N VAL A 241 9.01 33.49 -4.40
CA VAL A 241 8.90 34.32 -3.18
C VAL A 241 10.07 35.33 -3.04
N SER A 242 11.17 35.18 -3.80
CA SER A 242 12.40 35.97 -3.60
C SER A 242 12.70 36.95 -4.75
N GLY A 243 12.49 38.25 -4.49
CA GLY A 243 13.08 39.40 -5.22
C GLY A 243 12.83 39.52 -6.73
N THR A 244 12.04 38.63 -7.32
CA THR A 244 11.80 38.50 -8.77
C THR A 244 10.31 38.45 -9.06
N VAL A 245 9.92 38.89 -10.27
CA VAL A 245 8.51 39.02 -10.70
C VAL A 245 7.95 37.65 -11.11
N GLY A 246 7.74 36.74 -10.14
CA GLY A 246 7.14 35.43 -10.40
C GLY A 246 5.62 35.47 -10.25
N ALA A 247 4.85 35.39 -11.35
CA ALA A 247 3.41 35.24 -11.25
C ALA A 247 3.02 33.84 -10.74
N GLY A 248 1.86 33.71 -10.09
CA GLY A 248 1.29 32.40 -9.81
C GLY A 248 0.87 31.70 -11.10
N GLY A 249 1.02 30.38 -11.16
CA GLY A 249 0.55 29.56 -12.27
C GLY A 249 -0.98 29.54 -12.33
N ALA A 250 -1.54 29.47 -13.54
CA ALA A 250 -3.00 29.33 -13.68
C ALA A 250 -3.49 27.96 -13.20
N GLY A 251 -4.68 27.90 -12.62
CA GLY A 251 -5.38 26.65 -12.34
C GLY A 251 -5.89 25.99 -13.62
N GLY A 252 -5.90 24.66 -13.65
CA GLY A 252 -6.43 23.88 -14.76
C GLY A 252 -7.96 23.93 -14.81
N ALA A 253 -8.54 23.85 -16.01
CA ALA A 253 -9.99 23.74 -16.14
C ALA A 253 -10.49 22.37 -15.64
N GLY A 254 -11.72 22.32 -15.11
CA GLY A 254 -12.42 21.07 -14.85
C GLY A 254 -12.88 20.41 -16.14
N GLY A 255 -13.00 19.08 -16.13
CA GLY A 255 -13.47 18.29 -17.27
C GLY A 255 -14.98 18.38 -17.45
N ASN A 256 -15.45 18.18 -18.67
CA ASN A 256 -16.88 18.23 -18.97
C ASN A 256 -17.54 16.86 -18.72
N VAL A 257 -18.87 16.79 -18.82
CA VAL A 257 -19.63 15.55 -18.92
C VAL A 257 -20.52 15.57 -20.18
N GLY A 258 -20.89 14.38 -20.67
CA GLY A 258 -21.72 14.23 -21.87
C GLY A 258 -23.20 14.51 -21.65
N LEU A 259 -23.96 13.53 -21.16
CA LEU A 259 -25.43 13.62 -21.06
C LEU A 259 -25.95 13.61 -19.62
N VAL A 260 -25.35 12.79 -18.75
CA VAL A 260 -25.80 12.65 -17.36
C VAL A 260 -24.62 12.77 -16.41
N GLY A 261 -24.66 13.81 -15.58
CA GLY A 261 -23.77 14.00 -14.44
C GLY A 261 -23.36 15.44 -14.25
N THR A 262 -22.16 15.66 -13.72
CA THR A 262 -21.65 17.00 -13.42
C THR A 262 -20.26 17.21 -13.99
N GLY A 263 -20.00 18.40 -14.55
CA GLY A 263 -18.65 18.82 -14.87
C GLY A 263 -17.76 18.91 -13.62
N GLY A 264 -16.45 18.80 -13.83
CA GLY A 264 -15.45 18.90 -12.76
C GLY A 264 -15.22 20.34 -12.31
N ALA A 265 -14.78 20.53 -11.08
CA ALA A 265 -14.36 21.85 -10.61
C ALA A 265 -13.08 22.31 -11.34
N GLY A 266 -12.95 23.62 -11.57
CA GLY A 266 -11.68 24.20 -11.98
C GLY A 266 -10.68 24.25 -10.82
N GLY A 267 -9.39 24.19 -11.15
CA GLY A 267 -8.30 24.28 -10.19
C GLY A 267 -8.08 25.72 -9.72
N ALA A 268 -7.57 25.88 -8.50
CA ALA A 268 -7.16 27.19 -8.02
C ALA A 268 -5.94 27.72 -8.80
N GLY A 269 -5.84 29.03 -8.99
CA GLY A 269 -4.61 29.66 -9.43
C GLY A 269 -3.59 29.73 -8.28
N GLY A 270 -2.31 29.71 -8.63
CA GLY A 270 -1.20 29.84 -7.67
C GLY A 270 -1.05 31.27 -7.15
N ILE A 271 -0.37 31.42 -6.03
CA ILE A 271 -0.08 32.71 -5.42
C ILE A 271 1.10 33.37 -6.18
N GLY A 272 1.02 34.69 -6.37
CA GLY A 272 2.13 35.46 -6.97
C GLY A 272 3.24 35.79 -5.96
N GLY A 273 4.44 36.02 -6.47
CA GLY A 273 5.61 36.45 -5.72
C GLY A 273 5.58 37.91 -5.28
N VAL A 274 6.68 38.38 -4.67
CA VAL A 274 6.87 39.80 -4.28
C VAL A 274 6.91 40.66 -5.55
N SER A 275 5.76 41.23 -5.94
CA SER A 275 5.48 41.95 -7.21
C SER A 275 4.94 41.10 -8.36
N GLY A 276 4.67 39.80 -8.17
CA GLY A 276 3.97 38.95 -9.14
C GLY A 276 2.46 38.93 -8.88
N SER A 277 1.66 38.90 -9.94
CA SER A 277 0.21 38.68 -9.81
C SER A 277 -0.09 37.23 -9.43
N GLY A 278 -1.20 36.99 -8.72
CA GLY A 278 -1.75 35.64 -8.58
C GLY A 278 -2.13 35.05 -9.94
N GLY A 279 -2.11 33.72 -10.01
CA GLY A 279 -2.61 32.97 -11.16
C GLY A 279 -4.13 33.02 -11.21
N ALA A 280 -4.67 32.99 -12.43
CA ALA A 280 -6.11 32.85 -12.62
C ALA A 280 -6.58 31.47 -12.16
N GLY A 281 -7.77 31.38 -11.55
CA GLY A 281 -8.44 30.11 -11.33
C GLY A 281 -8.90 29.48 -12.65
N GLY A 282 -8.95 28.15 -12.68
CA GLY A 282 -9.52 27.39 -13.78
C GLY A 282 -11.04 27.47 -13.79
N HIS A 283 -11.62 27.39 -14.99
CA HIS A 283 -13.07 27.30 -15.14
C HIS A 283 -13.58 25.91 -14.73
N GLY A 284 -14.79 25.85 -14.19
CA GLY A 284 -15.50 24.58 -14.02
C GLY A 284 -15.89 23.98 -15.37
N GLY A 285 -16.02 22.66 -15.40
CA GLY A 285 -16.52 21.91 -16.54
C GLY A 285 -18.02 22.07 -16.72
N SER A 286 -18.46 21.92 -17.96
CA SER A 286 -19.88 21.98 -18.33
C SER A 286 -20.60 20.66 -18.04
N ALA A 287 -21.91 20.77 -17.80
CA ALA A 287 -22.84 19.65 -17.67
C ALA A 287 -23.64 19.42 -18.95
#